data_AF-A0A497RZB1-F1
#
_entry.id   AF-A0A497RZB1-F1
#
_cell.length_a   1.000
_cell.length_b   1.000
_cell.length_c   1.000
_cell.angle_alpha   90.00
_cell.angle_beta   90.00
_cell.angle_gamma   90.00
#
_symmetry.space_group_name_H-M   'P 1'
#
loop_
_entity.id
_entity.type
_entity.pdbx_description
1 polymer ?
#
loop_
_entity_poly.entity_id
_entity_poly.type
_entity_poly.pdbx_seq_one_letter_code
_entity_poly.pdbx_strand_id
1 'polypeptide(L)'
;MGRVQKKLFDFLAEGKGPGEQEVKAEPTASGLTDLLSFAKAEKPKPPEPKVVSREELASFSPEEPEELGRAFLIDVSYDGERGCARLKLYEPVEKKVYVWYDKTGHKPYCLTDLRPEEVEKLKSVVGHQGFDHLEVVEKTDLLRDRRIRVTKVVAKDPLSIGGRPKGVIRELLKEESRQVLGYEAKVWEAAIKYHECYIYDTGLIPGMPYRISGGKLIPAWEKPKMLEQLSRVLEDQPEEIREKALEWASLLECEAPDLRRVAIDIEVYSKVPTRVPNAHEAEEPIICVSLVGSDGLERVLLLRREGLPEGEFRLPEHVRVEFYESEEELLLAVFGALIDYPVVVTFNGDDFDLRYLFHRAERLGFSRKEIPIEPGRDKYSLRYGIHIDLYKLFSITALQVYAFGKKYESVNLDEVGAALLGMRKEEIPKPISELSYAELASYCYRDALITLRLT
;
A
#
# COMPACT_ATOMS: atom_id res chain seq x y z
N MET A 1 -27.97 42.63 -8.98
CA MET A 1 -27.18 42.67 -10.24
C MET A 1 -25.71 42.64 -9.83
N GLY A 2 -25.02 41.50 -9.73
CA GLY A 2 -24.82 40.49 -10.78
C GLY A 2 -23.45 40.74 -11.44
N ARG A 3 -22.34 40.50 -10.74
CA ARG A 3 -20.99 40.52 -11.34
C ARG A 3 -20.61 39.09 -11.71
N VAL A 4 -20.75 38.82 -13.00
CA VAL A 4 -20.40 37.57 -13.67
C VAL A 4 -18.89 37.37 -13.63
N GLN A 5 -18.44 36.23 -13.10
CA GLN A 5 -17.08 35.73 -13.28
C GLN A 5 -16.88 35.40 -14.76
N LYS A 6 -15.94 36.07 -15.43
CA LYS A 6 -15.46 35.66 -16.76
C LYS A 6 -14.73 34.33 -16.65
N LYS A 7 -15.07 33.39 -17.53
CA LYS A 7 -14.43 32.06 -17.60
C LYS A 7 -13.10 32.18 -18.35
N LEU A 8 -12.12 31.39 -17.90
CA LEU A 8 -10.75 31.30 -18.43
C LEU A 8 -10.64 31.07 -19.95
N PHE A 9 -11.72 30.60 -20.60
CA PHE A 9 -11.80 30.41 -22.05
C PHE A 9 -11.82 31.70 -22.86
N ASP A 10 -12.30 32.82 -22.30
CA ASP A 10 -12.36 34.10 -23.02
C ASP A 10 -10.97 34.71 -23.25
N PHE A 11 -9.96 34.29 -22.49
CA PHE A 11 -8.57 34.76 -22.63
C PHE A 11 -7.83 34.07 -23.79
N LEU A 12 -8.26 32.87 -24.20
CA LEU A 12 -7.63 32.10 -25.27
C LEU A 12 -8.13 32.48 -26.67
N ALA A 13 -9.20 33.27 -26.78
CA ALA A 13 -9.84 33.62 -28.04
C ALA A 13 -9.29 34.90 -28.72
N GLU A 14 -8.48 35.72 -28.02
CA GLU A 14 -7.99 37.01 -28.55
C GLU A 14 -6.65 36.92 -29.31
N GLY A 15 -6.14 35.71 -29.58
CA GLY A 15 -4.91 35.49 -30.35
C GLY A 15 -5.14 34.95 -31.76
N LYS A 16 -5.80 35.69 -32.65
CA LYS A 16 -5.82 35.37 -34.10
C LYS A 16 -5.13 36.46 -34.93
N GLY A 17 -3.96 36.12 -35.47
CA GLY A 17 -3.30 36.77 -36.62
C GLY A 17 -3.10 35.75 -37.76
N PRO A 18 -2.98 36.18 -39.03
CA PRO A 18 -3.54 35.47 -40.18
C PRO A 18 -2.57 34.49 -40.86
N GLY A 19 -3.10 33.39 -41.40
CA GLY A 19 -2.41 32.52 -42.34
C GLY A 19 -2.86 31.07 -42.31
N GLU A 20 -4.10 30.78 -42.74
CA GLU A 20 -4.49 29.41 -43.07
C GLU A 20 -3.84 29.02 -44.41
N GLN A 21 -2.81 28.17 -44.35
CA GLN A 21 -2.45 27.30 -45.48
C GLN A 21 -2.97 25.90 -45.16
N GLU A 22 -3.97 25.45 -45.92
CA GLU A 22 -4.41 24.06 -45.93
C GLU A 22 -3.26 23.17 -46.42
N VAL A 23 -2.68 22.38 -45.52
CA VAL A 23 -1.84 21.23 -45.90
C VAL A 23 -2.75 20.00 -45.90
N LYS A 24 -3.22 19.61 -47.09
CA LYS A 24 -3.78 18.27 -47.32
C LYS A 24 -2.64 17.26 -47.23
N ALA A 25 -2.56 16.54 -46.10
CA ALA A 25 -1.73 15.35 -45.99
C ALA A 25 -2.55 14.15 -46.47
N GLU A 26 -2.20 13.60 -47.63
CA GLU A 26 -2.63 12.25 -48.02
C GLU A 26 -1.95 11.22 -47.10
N PRO A 27 -2.68 10.21 -46.58
CA PRO A 27 -2.08 9.21 -45.73
C PRO A 27 -1.16 8.32 -46.57
N THR A 28 0.14 8.37 -46.30
CA THR A 28 1.09 7.44 -46.91
C THR A 28 0.82 6.02 -46.41
N ALA A 29 0.94 5.03 -47.29
CA ALA A 29 0.73 3.62 -46.99
C ALA A 29 1.58 3.09 -45.81
N SER A 30 2.64 3.81 -45.42
CA SER A 30 3.49 3.51 -44.26
C SER A 30 2.80 3.76 -42.91
N GLY A 31 1.89 4.74 -42.82
CA GLY A 31 1.21 5.09 -41.57
C GLY A 31 0.10 4.10 -41.18
N LEU A 32 -0.54 3.47 -42.17
CA LEU A 32 -1.49 2.37 -41.94
C LEU A 32 -0.78 1.08 -41.55
N THR A 33 0.42 0.81 -42.08
CA THR A 33 1.22 -0.35 -41.67
C THR A 33 1.74 -0.25 -40.24
N ASP A 34 2.04 0.96 -39.75
CA ASP A 34 2.43 1.17 -38.34
C ASP A 34 1.23 1.03 -37.39
N LEU A 35 0.04 1.56 -37.73
CA LEU A 35 -1.17 1.34 -36.93
C LEU A 35 -1.59 -0.14 -36.88
N LEU A 36 -1.38 -0.88 -37.97
CA LEU A 36 -1.65 -2.32 -38.04
C LEU A 36 -0.57 -3.17 -37.37
N SER A 37 0.67 -2.68 -37.21
CA SER A 37 1.74 -3.37 -36.47
C SER A 37 1.52 -3.26 -34.96
N PHE A 38 1.02 -2.12 -34.47
CA PHE A 38 0.57 -1.98 -33.07
C PHE A 38 -0.66 -2.84 -32.75
N ALA A 39 -1.55 -3.06 -33.71
CA ALA A 39 -2.72 -3.94 -33.54
C ALA A 39 -2.37 -5.44 -33.63
N LYS A 40 -1.13 -5.80 -33.98
CA LYS A 40 -0.64 -7.18 -34.15
C LYS A 40 0.51 -7.55 -33.21
N ALA A 41 0.83 -6.73 -32.21
CA ALA A 41 1.67 -7.21 -31.12
C ALA A 41 0.89 -8.31 -30.39
N GLU A 42 1.32 -9.57 -30.56
CA GLU A 42 0.81 -10.68 -29.74
C GLU A 42 0.92 -10.25 -28.28
N LYS A 43 -0.20 -10.26 -27.56
CA LYS A 43 -0.17 -10.05 -26.11
C LYS A 43 0.80 -11.09 -25.55
N PRO A 44 1.79 -10.69 -24.74
CA PRO A 44 2.72 -11.63 -24.16
C PRO A 44 1.93 -12.72 -23.45
N LYS A 45 2.34 -13.97 -23.64
CA LYS A 45 1.70 -15.12 -22.98
C LYS A 45 1.70 -14.86 -21.47
N PRO A 46 0.56 -15.03 -20.76
CA PRO A 46 0.53 -14.89 -19.31
C PRO A 46 1.58 -15.77 -18.64
N PRO A 47 2.19 -15.31 -17.53
CA PRO A 47 3.14 -16.12 -16.78
C PRO A 47 2.48 -17.39 -16.23
N GLU A 48 3.31 -18.39 -15.91
CA GLU A 48 2.83 -19.58 -15.22
C GLU A 48 2.73 -19.32 -13.71
N PRO A 49 1.75 -19.94 -13.00
CA PRO A 49 1.63 -19.81 -11.56
C PRO A 49 2.88 -20.28 -10.82
N LYS A 50 3.27 -19.54 -9.77
CA LYS A 50 4.33 -19.96 -8.86
C LYS A 50 3.81 -21.09 -7.96
N VAL A 51 4.31 -22.30 -8.20
CA VAL A 51 4.08 -23.47 -7.34
C VAL A 51 5.08 -23.43 -6.19
N VAL A 52 4.60 -23.65 -4.97
CA VAL A 52 5.42 -23.56 -3.75
C VAL A 52 5.12 -24.72 -2.80
N SER A 53 6.15 -25.23 -2.13
CA SER A 53 6.01 -26.12 -0.97
C SER A 53 5.96 -25.34 0.34
N ARG A 54 5.58 -26.03 1.43
CA ARG A 54 5.66 -25.48 2.78
C ARG A 54 7.11 -25.11 3.15
N GLU A 55 8.08 -25.96 2.83
CA GLU A 55 9.50 -25.70 3.10
C GLU A 55 10.01 -24.47 2.36
N GLU A 56 9.59 -24.28 1.10
CA GLU A 56 9.94 -23.09 0.32
C GLU A 56 9.32 -21.83 0.93
N LEU A 57 8.06 -21.87 1.38
CA LEU A 57 7.44 -20.74 2.09
C LEU A 57 8.12 -20.44 3.43
N ALA A 58 8.48 -21.47 4.19
CA ALA A 58 9.16 -21.33 5.48
C ALA A 58 10.54 -20.69 5.36
N SER A 59 11.24 -20.96 4.25
CA SER A 59 12.56 -20.43 3.94
C SER A 59 12.55 -19.16 3.08
N PHE A 60 11.38 -18.78 2.54
CA PHE A 60 11.23 -17.59 1.71
C PHE A 60 11.53 -16.31 2.50
N SER A 61 12.46 -15.53 1.96
CA SER A 61 12.78 -14.17 2.40
C SER A 61 12.88 -13.27 1.17
N PRO A 62 12.37 -12.02 1.24
CA PRO A 62 12.66 -11.02 0.22
C PRO A 62 14.17 -10.78 0.07
N GLU A 63 14.58 -10.37 -1.12
CA GLU A 63 15.98 -10.07 -1.43
C GLU A 63 16.43 -8.75 -0.79
N GLU A 64 17.65 -8.74 -0.23
CA GLU A 64 18.27 -7.60 0.45
C GLU A 64 19.59 -7.20 -0.24
N PRO A 65 19.54 -6.57 -1.43
CA PRO A 65 20.74 -6.31 -2.22
C PRO A 65 21.57 -5.14 -1.68
N GLU A 66 22.90 -5.21 -1.83
CA GLU A 66 23.82 -4.10 -1.57
C GLU A 66 23.93 -3.11 -2.74
N GLU A 67 23.52 -3.54 -3.94
CA GLU A 67 23.40 -2.73 -5.15
C GLU A 67 22.04 -2.99 -5.80
N LEU A 68 21.27 -1.94 -6.03
CA LEU A 68 20.00 -2.01 -6.73
C LEU A 68 19.89 -0.79 -7.63
N GLY A 69 19.42 -1.02 -8.85
CA GLY A 69 19.08 0.04 -9.79
C GLY A 69 17.92 0.90 -9.30
N ARG A 70 17.25 1.55 -10.25
CA ARG A 70 16.14 2.44 -9.95
C ARG A 70 14.90 1.64 -9.51
N ALA A 71 14.45 1.84 -8.29
CA ALA A 71 13.28 1.17 -7.70
C ALA A 71 12.45 2.13 -6.84
N PHE A 72 11.14 1.94 -6.78
CA PHE A 72 10.20 2.87 -6.15
C PHE A 72 9.90 2.49 -4.70
N LEU A 73 9.94 3.45 -3.79
CA LEU A 73 9.61 3.22 -2.38
C LEU A 73 8.12 2.99 -2.21
N ILE A 74 7.69 1.76 -1.94
CA ILE A 74 6.26 1.39 -1.85
C ILE A 74 5.78 1.13 -0.42
N ASP A 75 6.68 0.90 0.54
CA ASP A 75 6.33 0.74 1.96
C ASP A 75 7.49 1.16 2.87
N VAL A 76 7.15 1.74 4.02
CA VAL A 76 8.06 2.03 5.12
C VAL A 76 7.43 1.51 6.40
N SER A 77 8.12 0.58 7.04
CA SER A 77 7.64 -0.15 8.21
C SER A 77 8.73 -0.23 9.28
N TYR A 78 8.38 -0.79 10.45
CA TYR A 78 9.34 -1.09 11.51
C TYR A 78 9.48 -2.60 11.63
N ASP A 79 10.71 -3.10 11.59
CA ASP A 79 11.03 -4.49 11.90
C ASP A 79 11.41 -4.59 13.38
N GLY A 80 10.54 -5.23 14.17
CA GLY A 80 10.73 -5.37 15.61
C GLY A 80 11.81 -6.39 16.00
N GLU A 81 12.14 -7.33 15.12
CA GLU A 81 13.19 -8.32 15.36
C GLU A 81 14.57 -7.69 15.14
N ARG A 82 14.72 -6.89 14.07
CA ARG A 82 15.96 -6.16 13.77
C ARG A 82 16.08 -4.81 14.49
N GLY A 83 14.97 -4.27 14.98
CA GLY A 83 14.94 -3.01 15.73
C GLY A 83 15.19 -1.77 14.87
N CYS A 84 14.82 -1.79 13.59
CA CYS A 84 15.09 -0.70 12.66
C CYS A 84 13.98 -0.53 11.61
N ALA A 85 14.04 0.56 10.83
CA ALA A 85 13.11 0.76 9.72
C ALA A 85 13.35 -0.26 8.60
N ARG A 86 12.27 -0.76 8.01
CA ARG A 86 12.25 -1.69 6.88
C ARG A 86 11.50 -1.07 5.71
N LEU A 87 12.18 -0.93 4.59
CA LEU A 87 11.67 -0.32 3.37
C LEU A 87 11.46 -1.40 2.30
N LYS A 88 10.38 -1.29 1.54
CA LYS A 88 10.16 -2.11 0.34
C LYS A 88 10.28 -1.26 -0.91
N LEU A 89 11.07 -1.75 -1.85
CA LEU A 89 11.42 -1.08 -3.10
C LEU A 89 10.91 -1.91 -4.28
N TYR A 90 10.06 -1.33 -5.11
CA TYR A 90 9.55 -1.94 -6.34
C TYR A 90 10.46 -1.65 -7.53
N GLU A 91 11.11 -2.67 -8.07
CA GLU A 91 11.90 -2.55 -9.30
C GLU A 91 10.99 -2.79 -10.53
N PRO A 92 10.85 -1.83 -11.45
CA PRO A 92 9.83 -1.85 -12.49
C PRO A 92 10.15 -2.74 -13.71
N VAL A 93 11.41 -3.14 -13.92
CA VAL A 93 11.83 -3.96 -15.08
C VAL A 93 11.54 -5.43 -14.82
N GLU A 94 12.02 -5.96 -13.70
CA GLU A 94 11.75 -7.33 -13.24
C GLU A 94 10.41 -7.45 -12.52
N LYS A 95 9.79 -6.32 -12.17
CA LYS A 95 8.51 -6.24 -11.46
C LYS A 95 8.55 -6.94 -10.10
N LYS A 96 9.66 -6.76 -9.36
CA LYS A 96 9.93 -7.40 -8.05
C LYS A 96 9.98 -6.40 -6.91
N VAL A 97 9.79 -6.91 -5.69
CA VAL A 97 10.07 -6.18 -4.45
C VAL A 97 11.41 -6.60 -3.84
N TYR A 98 12.20 -5.61 -3.48
CA TYR A 98 13.41 -5.73 -2.67
C TYR A 98 13.20 -5.09 -1.31
N VAL A 99 13.92 -5.57 -0.31
CA VAL A 99 13.87 -5.01 1.05
C VAL A 99 15.19 -4.34 1.38
N TRP A 100 15.11 -3.16 1.98
CA TRP A 100 16.25 -2.46 2.55
C TRP A 100 15.98 -2.14 4.01
N TYR A 101 16.97 -2.39 4.86
CA TYR A 101 16.91 -2.11 6.29
C TYR A 101 17.75 -0.90 6.65
N ASP A 102 17.26 -0.07 7.57
CA ASP A 102 18.00 1.11 8.02
C ASP A 102 19.38 0.74 8.56
N LYS A 103 20.40 1.40 8.02
CA LYS A 103 21.80 1.29 8.45
C LYS A 103 22.31 2.56 9.16
N THR A 104 21.45 3.57 9.35
CA THR A 104 21.80 4.86 9.98
C THR A 104 21.77 4.81 11.51
N GLY A 105 21.03 3.85 12.09
CA GLY A 105 20.84 3.72 13.53
C GLY A 105 19.74 4.64 14.06
N HIS A 106 18.78 5.02 13.21
CA HIS A 106 17.66 5.86 13.61
C HIS A 106 16.79 5.13 14.64
N LYS A 107 16.52 5.78 15.78
CA LYS A 107 15.76 5.21 16.89
C LYS A 107 14.50 6.02 17.20
N PRO A 108 13.44 5.37 17.70
CA PRO A 108 12.24 6.04 18.20
C PRO A 108 12.59 7.05 19.30
N TYR A 109 11.88 8.18 19.34
CA TYR A 109 12.11 9.18 20.37
C TYR A 109 10.84 10.00 20.67
N CYS A 110 10.90 10.78 21.75
CA CYS A 110 10.02 11.93 21.97
C CYS A 110 10.83 13.13 22.46
N LEU A 111 10.24 14.33 22.41
CA LEU A 111 10.89 15.56 22.84
C LEU A 111 10.26 16.09 24.14
N THR A 112 11.05 16.73 24.99
CA THR A 112 10.56 17.37 26.21
C THR A 112 11.27 18.70 26.52
N ASP A 113 10.60 19.57 27.27
CA ASP A 113 11.17 20.84 27.75
C ASP A 113 12.06 20.69 28.98
N LEU A 114 12.06 19.51 29.60
CA LEU A 114 13.00 19.18 30.65
C LEU A 114 14.43 19.22 30.11
N ARG A 115 15.37 19.70 30.91
CA ARG A 115 16.80 19.54 30.63
C ARG A 115 17.25 18.10 30.90
N PRO A 116 18.37 17.64 30.32
CA PRO A 116 18.86 16.28 30.55
C PRO A 116 19.01 15.95 32.05
N GLU A 117 19.53 16.88 32.86
CA GLU A 117 19.72 16.67 34.30
C GLU A 117 18.40 16.61 35.08
N GLU A 118 17.31 17.11 34.50
CA GLU A 118 15.96 17.00 35.06
C GLU A 118 15.34 15.66 34.70
N VAL A 119 15.53 15.19 33.45
CA VAL A 119 15.09 13.85 33.03
C VAL A 119 15.83 12.76 33.81
N GLU A 120 17.13 12.95 34.10
CA GLU A 120 17.93 12.01 34.89
C GLU A 120 17.40 11.77 36.31
N LYS A 121 16.65 12.72 36.87
CA LYS A 121 16.00 12.59 38.19
C LYS A 121 14.74 11.74 38.13
N LEU A 122 14.18 11.52 36.94
CA LEU A 122 12.98 10.74 36.72
C LEU A 122 13.37 9.25 36.60
N LYS A 123 13.43 8.58 37.75
CA LYS A 123 13.95 7.20 37.87
C LYS A 123 13.12 6.22 37.06
N SER A 124 11.81 6.46 36.93
CA SER A 124 10.93 5.59 36.15
C SER A 124 11.18 5.74 34.65
N VAL A 125 11.57 6.93 34.18
CA VAL A 125 11.96 7.17 32.78
C VAL A 125 13.32 6.54 32.47
N VAL A 126 14.37 6.88 33.24
CA VAL A 126 15.74 6.37 32.97
C VAL A 126 15.84 4.87 33.23
N GLY A 127 15.09 4.35 34.21
CA GLY A 127 15.00 2.94 34.52
C GLY A 127 14.07 2.13 33.60
N HIS A 128 13.39 2.79 32.65
CA HIS A 128 12.49 2.10 31.72
C HIS A 128 13.28 1.14 30.82
N GLN A 129 12.82 -0.10 30.62
CA GLN A 129 13.59 -1.12 29.87
C GLN A 129 13.93 -0.68 28.43
N GLY A 130 13.00 0.03 27.80
CA GLY A 130 13.17 0.59 26.47
C GLY A 130 13.80 1.99 26.42
N PHE A 131 14.22 2.58 27.54
CA PHE A 131 15.02 3.80 27.50
C PHE A 131 16.40 3.48 26.89
N ASP A 132 16.91 4.38 26.05
CA ASP A 132 18.21 4.24 25.39
C ASP A 132 19.19 5.31 25.88
N HIS A 133 18.97 6.57 25.52
CA HIS A 133 19.79 7.70 25.94
C HIS A 133 19.06 9.04 25.75
N LEU A 134 19.73 10.13 26.12
CA LEU A 134 19.26 11.51 25.92
C LEU A 134 20.15 12.23 24.90
N GLU A 135 19.53 13.02 24.04
CA GLU A 135 20.19 13.97 23.15
C GLU A 135 19.64 15.37 23.43
N VAL A 136 20.41 16.42 23.15
CA VAL A 136 19.91 17.80 23.11
C VAL A 136 19.83 18.22 21.65
N VAL A 137 18.63 18.59 21.20
CA VAL A 137 18.39 19.00 19.82
C VAL A 137 17.83 20.42 19.76
N GLU A 138 18.14 21.11 18.67
CA GLU A 138 17.58 22.43 18.39
C GLU A 138 16.34 22.29 17.52
N LYS A 139 15.27 22.98 17.88
CA LYS A 139 13.99 23.03 17.15
C LYS A 139 13.52 24.47 17.04
N THR A 140 12.62 24.74 16.09
CA THR A 140 11.99 26.05 15.94
C THR A 140 10.64 26.07 16.66
N ASP A 141 10.47 27.00 17.61
CA ASP A 141 9.17 27.33 18.19
C ASP A 141 8.41 28.20 17.19
N LEU A 142 7.56 27.57 16.37
CA LEU A 142 6.80 28.22 15.30
C LEU A 142 5.85 29.32 15.82
N LEU A 143 5.43 29.28 17.09
CA LEU A 143 4.54 30.29 17.66
C LEU A 143 5.28 31.57 18.07
N ARG A 144 6.54 31.44 18.47
CA ARG A 144 7.37 32.56 18.95
C ARG A 144 8.48 32.95 17.99
N ASP A 145 8.55 32.27 16.85
CA ASP A 145 9.56 32.44 15.81
C ASP A 145 10.98 32.49 16.37
N ARG A 146 11.34 31.47 17.15
CA ARG A 146 12.66 31.38 17.77
C ARG A 146 13.18 29.96 17.85
N ARG A 147 14.50 29.82 17.86
CA ARG A 147 15.17 28.54 18.13
C ARG A 147 15.10 28.22 19.63
N ILE A 148 14.74 26.99 19.94
CA ILE A 148 14.70 26.42 21.29
C ILE A 148 15.55 25.15 21.34
N ARG A 149 16.17 24.89 22.49
CA ARG A 149 16.81 23.61 22.76
C ARG A 149 15.85 22.76 23.57
N VAL A 150 15.66 21.52 23.15
CA VAL A 150 14.80 20.54 23.83
C VAL A 150 15.58 19.25 24.02
N THR A 151 15.18 18.47 25.03
CA THR A 151 15.76 17.15 25.26
C THR A 151 15.00 16.13 24.44
N LYS A 152 15.73 15.39 23.61
CA LYS A 152 15.23 14.23 22.87
C LYS A 152 15.50 12.98 23.70
N VAL A 153 14.42 12.32 24.10
CA VAL A 153 14.45 11.08 24.87
C VAL A 153 14.35 9.91 23.90
N VAL A 154 15.45 9.22 23.68
CA VAL A 154 15.56 8.12 22.71
C VAL A 154 15.20 6.80 23.38
N ALA A 155 14.45 5.96 22.66
CA ALA A 155 14.05 4.64 23.09
C ALA A 155 14.56 3.55 22.14
N LYS A 156 14.58 2.32 22.62
CA LYS A 156 14.99 1.12 21.87
C LYS A 156 13.91 0.63 20.92
N ASP A 157 12.64 0.94 21.19
CA ASP A 157 11.50 0.49 20.39
C ASP A 157 10.33 1.49 20.45
N PRO A 158 9.45 1.51 19.43
CA PRO A 158 8.33 2.46 19.38
C PRO A 158 7.32 2.29 20.52
N LEU A 159 7.12 1.06 21.03
CA LEU A 159 6.16 0.74 22.08
C LEU A 159 6.60 1.21 23.47
N SER A 160 7.86 1.62 23.59
CA SER A 160 8.42 2.26 24.77
C SER A 160 8.17 3.76 24.80
N ILE A 161 8.14 4.44 23.65
CA ILE A 161 7.74 5.86 23.57
C ILE A 161 6.24 6.02 23.81
N GLY A 162 5.44 5.21 23.12
CA GLY A 162 3.98 5.27 23.15
C GLY A 162 3.33 3.94 22.79
N GLY A 163 2.02 3.90 22.55
CA GLY A 163 1.33 2.70 22.06
C GLY A 163 0.66 1.83 23.13
N ARG A 164 0.97 2.03 24.41
CA ARG A 164 0.19 1.48 25.53
C ARG A 164 -0.43 2.62 26.35
N PRO A 165 -1.56 2.38 27.05
CA PRO A 165 -2.22 3.42 27.85
C PRO A 165 -1.39 3.92 29.04
N LYS A 166 -0.48 3.10 29.58
CA LYS A 166 0.32 3.40 30.78
C LYS A 166 1.70 2.74 30.69
N GLY A 167 2.64 3.22 31.50
CA GLY A 167 3.98 2.65 31.63
C GLY A 167 4.85 2.85 30.40
N VAL A 168 4.59 3.91 29.62
CA VAL A 168 5.39 4.32 28.46
C VAL A 168 6.08 5.65 28.78
N ILE A 169 7.23 5.89 28.15
CA ILE A 169 8.12 7.01 28.46
C ILE A 169 7.39 8.36 28.40
N ARG A 170 6.50 8.59 27.42
CA ARG A 170 5.79 9.86 27.29
C ARG A 170 4.84 10.18 28.45
N GLU A 171 4.24 9.17 29.07
CA GLU A 171 3.36 9.37 30.23
C GLU A 171 4.18 9.48 31.50
N LEU A 172 5.22 8.65 31.64
CA LEU A 172 6.17 8.73 32.77
C LEU A 172 6.84 10.10 32.86
N LEU A 173 7.23 10.70 31.73
CA LEU A 173 7.78 12.05 31.68
C LEU A 173 6.82 13.08 32.28
N LYS A 174 5.52 12.98 32.01
CA LYS A 174 4.50 13.91 32.56
C LYS A 174 4.21 13.65 34.03
N GLU A 175 3.96 12.38 34.37
CA GLU A 175 3.55 11.96 35.71
C GLU A 175 4.67 12.17 36.74
N GLU A 176 5.89 11.73 36.43
CA GLU A 176 7.02 11.77 37.37
C GLU A 176 7.59 13.18 37.50
N SER A 177 7.63 13.97 36.42
CA SER A 177 8.06 15.39 36.50
C SER A 177 7.16 16.20 37.43
N ARG A 178 5.84 15.97 37.37
CA ARG A 178 4.89 16.64 38.28
C ARG A 178 5.18 16.32 39.74
N GLN A 179 5.56 15.09 40.04
CA GLN A 179 5.86 14.63 41.40
C GLN A 179 7.23 15.11 41.89
N VAL A 180 8.26 15.03 41.03
CA VAL A 180 9.66 15.25 41.40
C VAL A 180 10.07 16.72 41.26
N LEU A 181 9.59 17.40 40.21
CA LEU A 181 9.97 18.78 39.86
C LEU A 181 8.87 19.80 40.19
N GLY A 182 7.67 19.34 40.55
CA GLY A 182 6.54 20.20 40.92
C GLY A 182 5.75 20.79 39.75
N TYR A 183 6.07 20.41 38.52
CA TYR A 183 5.34 20.81 37.31
C TYR A 183 5.31 19.68 36.30
N GLU A 184 4.26 19.63 35.48
CA GLU A 184 4.11 18.63 34.42
C GLU A 184 4.93 19.03 33.19
N ALA A 185 5.85 18.16 32.78
CA ALA A 185 6.67 18.35 31.59
C ALA A 185 5.82 18.39 30.32
N LYS A 186 6.20 19.24 29.37
CA LYS A 186 5.65 19.18 28.02
C LYS A 186 6.37 18.08 27.26
N VAL A 187 5.58 17.31 26.52
CA VAL A 187 6.09 16.21 25.69
C VAL A 187 5.55 16.39 24.28
N TRP A 188 6.45 16.46 23.31
CA TRP A 188 6.16 16.66 21.89
C TRP A 188 6.63 15.48 21.05
N GLU A 189 6.10 15.39 19.82
CA GLU A 189 6.42 14.33 18.84
C GLU A 189 6.20 12.88 19.38
N ALA A 190 5.50 12.71 20.51
CA ALA A 190 5.29 11.43 21.19
C ALA A 190 4.03 10.64 20.77
N ALA A 191 3.37 11.09 19.71
CA ALA A 191 2.15 10.47 19.15
C ALA A 191 2.25 10.26 17.64
N ILE A 192 3.46 10.36 17.08
CA ILE A 192 3.78 10.10 15.68
C ILE A 192 4.20 8.63 15.58
N LYS A 193 3.75 7.91 14.53
CA LYS A 193 4.18 6.51 14.35
C LYS A 193 5.65 6.48 13.96
N TYR A 194 6.40 5.46 14.39
CA TYR A 194 7.84 5.42 14.13
C TYR A 194 8.21 5.53 12.64
N HIS A 195 7.51 4.84 11.74
CA HIS A 195 7.79 4.94 10.31
C HIS A 195 7.55 6.36 9.76
N GLU A 196 6.59 7.11 10.30
CA GLU A 196 6.38 8.52 9.96
C GLU A 196 7.53 9.38 10.47
N CYS A 197 7.97 9.19 11.73
CA CYS A 197 9.17 9.87 12.26
C CYS A 197 10.40 9.59 11.38
N TYR A 198 10.61 8.32 11.02
CA TYR A 198 11.72 7.90 10.17
C TYR A 198 11.65 8.60 8.81
N ILE A 199 10.49 8.61 8.15
CA ILE A 199 10.25 9.32 6.88
C ILE A 199 10.60 10.81 7.01
N TYR A 200 10.10 11.48 8.05
CA TYR A 200 10.31 12.92 8.24
C TYR A 200 11.78 13.26 8.49
N ASP A 201 12.47 12.50 9.34
CA ASP A 201 13.87 12.79 9.70
C ASP A 201 14.85 12.46 8.58
N THR A 202 14.54 11.44 7.77
CA THR A 202 15.41 11.02 6.65
C THR A 202 15.07 11.70 5.33
N GLY A 203 13.96 12.44 5.26
CA GLY A 203 13.49 13.08 4.03
C GLY A 203 13.09 12.08 2.96
N LEU A 204 12.63 10.88 3.36
CA LEU A 204 12.12 9.90 2.42
C LEU A 204 10.78 10.36 1.84
N ILE A 205 10.54 10.00 0.58
CA ILE A 205 9.32 10.33 -0.13
C ILE A 205 8.74 9.04 -0.69
N PRO A 206 7.71 8.46 -0.03
CA PRO A 206 7.00 7.30 -0.56
C PRO A 206 6.47 7.56 -1.97
N GLY A 207 6.56 6.56 -2.83
CA GLY A 207 6.21 6.64 -4.24
C GLY A 207 7.33 7.16 -5.15
N MET A 208 8.42 7.72 -4.60
CA MET A 208 9.54 8.21 -5.41
C MET A 208 10.61 7.12 -5.65
N PRO A 209 11.38 7.21 -6.74
CA PRO A 209 12.43 6.24 -7.06
C PRO A 209 13.71 6.47 -6.25
N TYR A 210 14.29 5.39 -5.75
CA TYR A 210 15.58 5.33 -5.09
C TYR A 210 16.46 4.27 -5.77
N ARG A 211 17.74 4.26 -5.43
CA ARG A 211 18.70 3.21 -5.79
C ARG A 211 19.50 2.83 -4.55
N ILE A 212 20.03 1.61 -4.52
CA ILE A 212 20.96 1.18 -3.48
C ILE A 212 22.35 1.16 -4.08
N SER A 213 23.30 1.83 -3.44
CA SER A 213 24.72 1.75 -3.81
C SER A 213 25.61 1.71 -2.58
N GLY A 214 26.45 0.68 -2.50
CA GLY A 214 27.26 0.34 -1.32
C GLY A 214 26.38 0.19 -0.08
N GLY A 215 25.18 -0.38 -0.23
CA GLY A 215 24.22 -0.55 0.86
C GLY A 215 23.50 0.72 1.30
N LYS A 216 23.74 1.86 0.67
CA LYS A 216 23.09 3.14 0.99
C LYS A 216 21.94 3.39 0.04
N LEU A 217 20.81 3.79 0.60
CA LEU A 217 19.65 4.24 -0.17
C LEU A 217 19.85 5.69 -0.61
N ILE A 218 19.70 5.96 -1.91
CA ILE A 218 19.97 7.27 -2.53
C ILE A 218 18.80 7.61 -3.47
N PRO A 219 18.29 8.85 -3.49
CA PRO A 219 17.33 9.31 -4.50
C PRO A 219 17.77 9.00 -5.93
N ALA A 220 16.82 8.56 -6.76
CA ALA A 220 17.03 8.16 -8.15
C ALA A 220 15.99 8.75 -9.11
N TRP A 221 15.52 9.97 -8.84
CA TRP A 221 14.76 10.78 -9.80
C TRP A 221 15.66 11.85 -10.41
N GLU A 222 15.42 12.13 -11.69
CA GLU A 222 16.07 13.24 -12.38
C GLU A 222 15.33 14.54 -12.07
N LYS A 223 16.04 15.67 -12.18
CA LYS A 223 15.41 16.99 -12.13
C LYS A 223 14.68 17.24 -13.45
N PRO A 224 13.36 17.48 -13.46
CA PRO A 224 12.63 17.79 -14.67
C PRO A 224 13.21 19.03 -15.37
N LYS A 225 13.35 18.99 -16.71
CA LYS A 225 13.86 20.13 -17.49
C LYS A 225 13.01 21.39 -17.33
N MET A 226 11.71 21.22 -17.07
CA MET A 226 10.76 22.31 -16.82
C MET A 226 11.12 23.15 -15.58
N LEU A 227 11.88 22.59 -14.62
CA LEU A 227 12.26 23.31 -13.40
C LEU A 227 13.07 24.58 -13.70
N GLU A 228 13.88 24.61 -14.75
CA GLU A 228 14.63 25.82 -15.13
C GLU A 228 13.68 26.93 -15.59
N GLN A 229 12.65 26.58 -16.35
CA GLN A 229 11.63 27.53 -16.80
C GLN A 229 10.77 28.02 -15.63
N LEU A 230 10.35 27.10 -14.75
CA LEU A 230 9.57 27.44 -13.56
C LEU A 230 10.37 28.34 -12.62
N SER A 231 11.65 28.06 -12.41
CA SER A 231 12.54 28.88 -11.59
C SER A 231 12.61 30.32 -12.11
N ARG A 232 12.70 30.50 -13.44
CA ARG A 232 12.70 31.83 -14.09
C ARG A 232 11.38 32.58 -13.89
N VAL A 233 10.25 31.88 -14.02
CA VAL A 233 8.91 32.46 -13.80
C VAL A 233 8.73 32.91 -12.35
N LEU A 234 9.39 32.25 -11.40
CA LEU A 234 9.30 32.51 -9.96
C LEU A 234 10.48 33.33 -9.43
N GLU A 235 11.26 34.00 -10.29
CA GLU A 235 12.43 34.79 -9.88
C GLU A 235 12.08 35.95 -8.94
N ASP A 236 10.88 36.51 -9.09
CA ASP A 236 10.37 37.62 -8.29
C ASP A 236 9.67 37.17 -6.98
N GLN A 237 9.55 35.87 -6.76
CA GLN A 237 8.92 35.30 -5.57
C GLN A 237 9.92 35.12 -4.42
N PRO A 238 9.44 35.12 -3.16
CA PRO A 238 10.24 34.74 -2.01
C PRO A 238 10.94 33.38 -2.21
N GLU A 239 12.17 33.25 -1.71
CA GLU A 239 12.99 32.06 -1.87
C GLU A 239 12.30 30.78 -1.38
N GLU A 240 11.64 30.83 -0.22
CA GLU A 240 10.90 29.70 0.35
C GLU A 240 9.78 29.21 -0.59
N ILE A 241 9.05 30.13 -1.24
CA ILE A 241 8.00 29.79 -2.20
C ILE A 241 8.62 29.14 -3.44
N ARG A 242 9.74 29.68 -3.93
CA ARG A 242 10.44 29.13 -5.10
C ARG A 242 10.96 27.73 -4.82
N GLU A 243 11.60 27.50 -3.68
CA GLU A 243 12.10 26.18 -3.29
C GLU A 243 10.96 25.16 -3.20
N LYS A 244 9.84 25.51 -2.55
CA LYS A 244 8.68 24.63 -2.44
C LYS A 244 8.01 24.35 -3.78
N ALA A 245 7.90 25.34 -4.65
CA ALA A 245 7.35 25.14 -5.99
C ALA A 245 8.20 24.16 -6.82
N LEU A 246 9.54 24.27 -6.75
CA LEU A 246 10.45 23.36 -7.45
C LEU A 246 10.42 21.95 -6.86
N GLU A 247 10.31 21.82 -5.54
CA GLU A 247 10.09 20.54 -4.86
C GLU A 247 8.81 19.86 -5.37
N TRP A 248 7.68 20.56 -5.35
CA TRP A 248 6.39 20.02 -5.81
C TRP A 248 6.38 19.69 -7.31
N ALA A 249 6.96 20.55 -8.14
CA ALA A 249 7.07 20.27 -9.57
C ALA A 249 7.90 19.01 -9.83
N SER A 250 8.96 18.77 -9.05
CA SER A 250 9.74 17.53 -9.14
C SER A 250 8.91 16.29 -8.82
N LEU A 251 8.02 16.38 -7.83
CA LEU A 251 7.14 15.27 -7.45
C LEU A 251 6.06 15.02 -8.51
N LEU A 252 5.45 16.07 -9.05
CA LEU A 252 4.36 15.97 -10.02
C LEU A 252 4.83 15.46 -11.39
N GLU A 253 6.06 15.76 -11.77
CA GLU A 253 6.66 15.29 -13.02
C GLU A 253 7.34 13.92 -12.89
N CYS A 254 7.47 13.40 -11.66
CA CYS A 254 8.03 12.06 -11.47
C CYS A 254 7.05 11.02 -12.00
N GLU A 255 7.53 10.13 -12.87
CA GLU A 255 6.72 9.02 -13.37
C GLU A 255 6.26 8.10 -12.23
N ALA A 256 5.02 7.62 -12.34
CA ALA A 256 4.51 6.54 -11.51
C ALA A 256 4.76 5.19 -12.23
N PRO A 257 5.31 4.18 -11.55
CA PRO A 257 5.52 2.87 -12.16
C PRO A 257 4.19 2.15 -12.37
N ASP A 258 4.09 1.34 -13.42
CA ASP A 258 3.03 0.34 -13.52
C ASP A 258 3.33 -0.81 -12.56
N LEU A 259 2.49 -0.98 -11.54
CA LEU A 259 2.65 -2.00 -10.52
C LEU A 259 1.98 -3.30 -10.96
N ARG A 260 2.79 -4.36 -11.16
CA ARG A 260 2.27 -5.74 -11.30
C ARG A 260 1.45 -6.08 -10.06
N ARG A 261 0.21 -6.50 -10.24
CA ARG A 261 -0.69 -6.72 -9.11
C ARG A 261 -1.67 -7.84 -9.37
N VAL A 262 -2.17 -8.45 -8.30
CA VAL A 262 -3.23 -9.46 -8.35
C VAL A 262 -4.36 -9.05 -7.45
N ALA A 263 -5.59 -9.09 -7.96
CA ALA A 263 -6.78 -9.00 -7.13
C ALA A 263 -7.15 -10.38 -6.60
N ILE A 264 -7.48 -10.45 -5.31
CA ILE A 264 -7.87 -11.68 -4.62
C ILE A 264 -9.24 -11.50 -3.99
N ASP A 265 -10.07 -12.52 -4.16
CA ASP A 265 -11.38 -12.68 -3.52
C ASP A 265 -11.52 -14.14 -3.07
N ILE A 266 -12.10 -14.38 -1.89
CA ILE A 266 -12.32 -15.73 -1.35
C ILE A 266 -13.78 -15.99 -1.06
N GLU A 267 -14.20 -17.23 -1.29
CA GLU A 267 -15.48 -17.75 -0.82
C GLU A 267 -15.27 -18.84 0.22
N VAL A 268 -15.99 -18.70 1.32
CA VAL A 268 -15.91 -19.58 2.47
C VAL A 268 -17.21 -20.35 2.59
N TYR A 269 -17.10 -21.65 2.88
CA TYR A 269 -18.27 -22.46 3.16
C TYR A 269 -19.05 -21.89 4.36
N SER A 270 -20.37 -21.81 4.25
CA SER A 270 -21.23 -21.45 5.37
C SER A 270 -22.31 -22.50 5.58
N LYS A 271 -22.34 -23.08 6.79
CA LYS A 271 -23.38 -24.00 7.24
C LYS A 271 -24.74 -23.31 7.37
N VAL A 272 -24.74 -22.02 7.67
CA VAL A 272 -25.94 -21.21 7.88
C VAL A 272 -25.91 -20.06 6.87
N PRO A 273 -26.74 -20.10 5.81
CA PRO A 273 -26.69 -19.15 4.70
C PRO A 273 -26.65 -17.66 5.08
N THR A 274 -27.30 -17.30 6.18
CA THR A 274 -27.40 -15.90 6.66
C THR A 274 -26.26 -15.46 7.57
N ARG A 275 -25.36 -16.38 7.94
CA ARG A 275 -24.25 -16.08 8.85
C ARG A 275 -22.98 -15.83 8.03
N VAL A 276 -22.44 -14.63 8.19
CA VAL A 276 -21.09 -14.28 7.71
C VAL A 276 -20.07 -15.04 8.58
N PRO A 277 -19.15 -15.81 7.98
CA PRO A 277 -18.08 -16.49 8.70
C PRO A 277 -17.23 -15.50 9.51
N ASN A 278 -16.75 -15.92 10.69
CA ASN A 278 -15.84 -15.10 11.47
C ASN A 278 -14.40 -15.29 10.97
N ALA A 279 -13.83 -14.25 10.37
CA ALA A 279 -12.48 -14.32 9.80
C ALA A 279 -11.36 -14.52 10.83
N HIS A 280 -11.59 -14.17 12.10
CA HIS A 280 -10.62 -14.45 13.17
C HIS A 280 -10.70 -15.91 13.65
N GLU A 281 -11.89 -16.50 13.68
CA GLU A 281 -12.06 -17.90 14.10
C GLU A 281 -11.74 -18.89 12.98
N ALA A 282 -12.01 -18.50 11.72
CA ALA A 282 -11.72 -19.23 10.48
C ALA A 282 -12.10 -20.73 10.52
N GLU A 283 -13.27 -21.03 11.07
CA GLU A 283 -13.69 -22.42 11.38
C GLU A 283 -14.03 -23.24 10.14
N GLU A 284 -14.59 -22.60 9.12
CA GLU A 284 -15.12 -23.25 7.92
C GLU A 284 -14.08 -23.26 6.79
N PRO A 285 -14.15 -24.22 5.85
CA PRO A 285 -13.19 -24.30 4.76
C PRO A 285 -13.39 -23.17 3.74
N ILE A 286 -12.28 -22.71 3.17
CA ILE A 286 -12.26 -21.92 1.94
C ILE A 286 -12.60 -22.86 0.78
N ILE A 287 -13.59 -22.49 -0.01
CA ILE A 287 -14.14 -23.34 -1.09
C ILE A 287 -13.84 -22.81 -2.48
N CYS A 288 -13.55 -21.51 -2.60
CA CYS A 288 -13.13 -20.90 -3.84
C CYS A 288 -12.20 -19.72 -3.56
N VAL A 289 -11.21 -19.51 -4.42
CA VAL A 289 -10.38 -18.30 -4.44
C VAL A 289 -10.17 -17.87 -5.87
N SER A 290 -10.41 -16.60 -6.16
CA SER A 290 -10.12 -16.01 -7.47
C SER A 290 -8.89 -15.14 -7.39
N LEU A 291 -8.01 -15.28 -8.39
CA LEU A 291 -6.77 -14.54 -8.55
C LEU A 291 -6.77 -13.91 -9.94
N VAL A 292 -6.92 -12.59 -10.03
CA VAL A 292 -6.97 -11.86 -11.31
C VAL A 292 -5.76 -10.94 -11.40
N GLY A 293 -4.76 -11.34 -12.20
CA GLY A 293 -3.49 -10.63 -12.35
C GLY A 293 -3.52 -9.55 -13.43
N SER A 294 -2.83 -8.43 -13.19
CA SER A 294 -2.64 -7.36 -14.19
C SER A 294 -1.74 -7.76 -15.37
N ASP A 295 -1.06 -8.91 -15.26
CA ASP A 295 -0.24 -9.54 -16.30
C ASP A 295 -1.04 -10.53 -17.18
N GLY A 296 -2.36 -10.63 -16.96
CA GLY A 296 -3.26 -11.51 -17.71
C GLY A 296 -3.31 -12.94 -17.19
N LEU A 297 -2.61 -13.28 -16.09
CA LEU A 297 -2.80 -14.56 -15.41
C LEU A 297 -4.05 -14.48 -14.52
N GLU A 298 -5.13 -15.12 -14.97
CA GLU A 298 -6.40 -15.15 -14.27
C GLU A 298 -6.78 -16.58 -13.92
N ARG A 299 -7.05 -16.84 -12.64
CA ARG A 299 -7.24 -18.19 -12.10
C ARG A 299 -8.40 -18.23 -11.11
N VAL A 300 -9.11 -19.35 -11.10
CA VAL A 300 -10.12 -19.68 -10.09
C VAL A 300 -9.76 -21.03 -9.47
N LEU A 301 -9.50 -21.04 -8.17
CA LEU A 301 -9.06 -22.21 -7.41
C LEU A 301 -10.27 -22.75 -6.64
N LEU A 302 -10.69 -23.97 -6.93
CA LEU A 302 -11.87 -24.61 -6.35
C LEU A 302 -11.49 -25.80 -5.46
N LEU A 303 -12.03 -25.85 -4.25
CA LEU A 303 -11.91 -27.02 -3.38
C LEU A 303 -12.94 -28.09 -3.77
N ARG A 304 -12.48 -29.31 -4.05
CA ARG A 304 -13.36 -30.47 -4.29
C ARG A 304 -14.16 -30.81 -3.03
N ARG A 305 -15.47 -30.98 -3.23
CA ARG A 305 -16.50 -31.31 -2.26
C ARG A 305 -17.44 -32.35 -2.85
N GLU A 306 -17.80 -33.35 -2.05
CA GLU A 306 -18.66 -34.44 -2.50
C GLU A 306 -20.09 -33.97 -2.83
N GLY A 307 -20.68 -34.54 -3.87
CA GLY A 307 -22.11 -34.37 -4.17
C GLY A 307 -22.52 -33.07 -4.87
N LEU A 308 -21.57 -32.20 -5.25
CA LEU A 308 -21.87 -30.97 -5.99
C LEU A 308 -21.75 -31.16 -7.52
N PRO A 309 -22.71 -30.64 -8.30
CA PRO A 309 -22.62 -30.66 -9.76
C PRO A 309 -21.53 -29.72 -10.26
N GLU A 310 -20.83 -30.10 -11.33
CA GLU A 310 -19.85 -29.23 -12.01
C GLU A 310 -20.53 -28.02 -12.67
N GLY A 311 -21.63 -28.24 -13.38
CA GLY A 311 -22.30 -27.19 -14.14
C GLY A 311 -21.59 -26.88 -15.47
N GLU A 312 -21.94 -25.76 -16.10
CA GLU A 312 -21.35 -25.29 -17.37
C GLU A 312 -20.52 -24.02 -17.09
N PHE A 313 -19.20 -24.10 -17.25
CA PHE A 313 -18.32 -22.96 -17.06
C PHE A 313 -18.49 -21.94 -18.18
N ARG A 314 -19.00 -20.75 -17.84
CA ARG A 314 -19.17 -19.61 -18.75
C ARG A 314 -18.16 -18.50 -18.47
N LEU A 315 -16.93 -18.91 -18.19
CA LEU A 315 -15.80 -18.01 -17.99
C LEU A 315 -15.10 -17.75 -19.32
N PRO A 316 -14.40 -16.61 -19.48
CA PRO A 316 -13.53 -16.38 -20.63
C PRO A 316 -12.50 -17.51 -20.80
N GLU A 317 -12.17 -17.87 -22.04
CA GLU A 317 -11.27 -19.01 -22.34
C GLU A 317 -9.88 -18.89 -21.71
N HIS A 318 -9.42 -17.68 -21.43
CA HIS A 318 -8.10 -17.44 -20.82
C HIS A 318 -8.08 -17.66 -19.30
N VAL A 319 -9.25 -17.76 -18.64
CA VAL A 319 -9.36 -17.98 -17.19
C VAL A 319 -9.10 -19.46 -16.89
N ARG A 320 -8.11 -19.72 -16.03
CA ARG A 320 -7.74 -21.08 -15.62
C ARG A 320 -8.55 -21.52 -14.42
N VAL A 321 -9.40 -22.53 -14.59
CA VAL A 321 -10.13 -23.16 -13.47
C VAL A 321 -9.32 -24.35 -12.98
N GLU A 322 -8.98 -24.34 -11.69
CA GLU A 322 -8.13 -25.34 -11.05
C GLU A 322 -8.87 -25.99 -9.89
N PHE A 323 -8.83 -27.32 -9.81
CA PHE A 323 -9.45 -28.08 -8.73
C PHE A 323 -8.38 -28.62 -7.78
N TYR A 324 -8.64 -28.49 -6.49
CA TYR A 324 -7.78 -28.97 -5.41
C TYR A 324 -8.53 -30.00 -4.56
N GLU A 325 -7.84 -31.08 -4.19
CA GLU A 325 -8.41 -32.16 -3.37
C GLU A 325 -8.33 -31.83 -1.88
N SER A 326 -7.43 -30.93 -1.49
CA SER A 326 -7.28 -30.46 -0.12
C SER A 326 -7.18 -28.94 -0.02
N GLU A 327 -7.64 -28.40 1.10
CA GLU A 327 -7.54 -26.97 1.39
C GLU A 327 -6.07 -26.53 1.59
N GLU A 328 -5.20 -27.45 2.00
CA GLU A 328 -3.77 -27.22 2.10
C GLU A 328 -3.15 -26.89 0.74
N GLU A 329 -3.42 -27.69 -0.30
CA GLU A 329 -2.90 -27.45 -1.65
C GLU A 329 -3.46 -26.15 -2.25
N LEU A 330 -4.74 -25.86 -1.98
CA LEU A 330 -5.36 -24.59 -2.36
C LEU A 330 -4.64 -23.41 -1.71
N LEU A 331 -4.38 -23.47 -0.40
CA LEU A 331 -3.66 -22.42 0.32
C LEU A 331 -2.23 -22.24 -0.17
N LEU A 332 -1.51 -23.34 -0.48
CA LEU A 332 -0.19 -23.26 -1.09
C LEU A 332 -0.22 -22.52 -2.43
N ALA A 333 -1.22 -22.77 -3.27
CA ALA A 333 -1.39 -22.07 -4.54
C ALA A 333 -1.69 -20.56 -4.35
N VAL A 334 -2.47 -20.20 -3.33
CA VAL A 334 -2.71 -18.79 -2.96
C VAL A 334 -1.42 -18.15 -2.45
N PHE A 335 -0.70 -18.80 -1.54
CA PHE A 335 0.55 -18.28 -0.97
C PHE A 335 1.65 -18.15 -2.02
N GLY A 336 1.69 -19.03 -3.01
CA GLY A 336 2.53 -18.90 -4.20
C GLY A 336 2.29 -17.58 -4.93
N ALA A 337 1.03 -17.16 -5.09
CA ALA A 337 0.69 -15.86 -5.66
C ALA A 337 1.11 -14.70 -4.74
N LEU A 338 0.91 -14.80 -3.42
CA LEU A 338 1.29 -13.76 -2.45
C LEU A 338 2.81 -13.50 -2.38
N ILE A 339 3.64 -14.49 -2.72
CA ILE A 339 5.10 -14.36 -2.80
C ILE A 339 5.64 -14.20 -4.24
N ASP A 340 4.74 -14.00 -5.21
CA ASP A 340 5.07 -13.69 -6.61
C ASP A 340 4.64 -12.27 -6.98
N TYR A 341 3.43 -11.86 -6.59
CA TYR A 341 2.93 -10.54 -6.90
C TYR A 341 3.45 -9.48 -5.91
N PRO A 342 4.01 -8.37 -6.41
CA PRO A 342 4.54 -7.31 -5.56
C PRO A 342 3.43 -6.47 -4.92
N VAL A 343 2.23 -6.48 -5.51
CA VAL A 343 1.03 -5.82 -4.96
C VAL A 343 -0.14 -6.80 -4.99
N VAL A 344 -0.81 -6.95 -3.85
CA VAL A 344 -2.05 -7.71 -3.71
C VAL A 344 -3.17 -6.75 -3.38
N VAL A 345 -4.27 -6.86 -4.12
CA VAL A 345 -5.43 -5.99 -4.00
C VAL A 345 -6.62 -6.82 -3.55
N THR A 346 -7.39 -6.32 -2.60
CA THR A 346 -8.65 -6.94 -2.18
C THR A 346 -9.71 -5.88 -1.99
N PHE A 347 -10.96 -6.29 -1.79
CA PHE A 347 -12.01 -5.41 -1.30
C PHE A 347 -12.50 -5.95 0.05
N ASN A 348 -12.13 -5.28 1.15
CA ASN A 348 -12.38 -5.72 2.54
C ASN A 348 -11.48 -6.89 3.02
N GLY A 349 -10.28 -7.02 2.45
CA GLY A 349 -9.38 -8.13 2.81
C GLY A 349 -8.64 -7.97 4.14
N ASP A 350 -8.50 -6.75 4.65
CA ASP A 350 -7.95 -6.52 6.00
C ASP A 350 -8.89 -7.05 7.10
N ASP A 351 -10.20 -6.99 6.84
CA ASP A 351 -11.24 -7.43 7.76
C ASP A 351 -11.75 -8.84 7.48
N PHE A 352 -11.59 -9.34 6.24
CA PHE A 352 -12.04 -10.66 5.83
C PHE A 352 -10.96 -11.50 5.13
N ASP A 353 -10.68 -11.29 3.84
CA ASP A 353 -9.93 -12.24 2.99
C ASP A 353 -8.56 -12.66 3.53
N LEU A 354 -7.63 -11.71 3.69
CA LEU A 354 -6.28 -12.00 4.17
C LEU A 354 -6.28 -12.43 5.64
N ARG A 355 -7.20 -11.89 6.43
CA ARG A 355 -7.42 -12.31 7.83
C ARG A 355 -7.85 -13.77 7.90
N TYR A 356 -8.80 -14.17 7.07
CA TYR A 356 -9.34 -15.51 7.01
C TYR A 356 -8.27 -16.48 6.53
N LEU A 357 -7.59 -16.18 5.41
CA LEU A 357 -6.49 -16.97 4.87
C LEU A 357 -5.40 -17.21 5.93
N PHE A 358 -5.03 -16.16 6.66
CA PHE A 358 -4.04 -16.21 7.73
C PHE A 358 -4.46 -17.19 8.85
N HIS A 359 -5.62 -16.97 9.46
CA HIS A 359 -6.07 -17.79 10.59
C HIS A 359 -6.46 -19.20 10.15
N ARG A 360 -6.98 -19.38 8.94
CA ARG A 360 -7.32 -20.69 8.39
C ARG A 360 -6.08 -21.54 8.21
N ALA A 361 -5.01 -20.96 7.65
CA ALA A 361 -3.74 -21.66 7.51
C ALA A 361 -3.17 -22.09 8.87
N GLU A 362 -3.22 -21.24 9.90
CA GLU A 362 -2.80 -21.64 11.26
C GLU A 362 -3.59 -22.85 11.78
N ARG A 363 -4.91 -22.88 11.56
CA ARG A 363 -5.77 -24.00 11.98
C ARG A 363 -5.46 -25.30 11.24
N LEU A 364 -5.00 -25.21 10.00
CA LEU A 364 -4.54 -26.34 9.19
C LEU A 364 -3.07 -26.72 9.48
N GLY A 365 -2.48 -26.14 10.53
CA GLY A 365 -1.15 -26.50 11.00
C GLY A 365 -0.01 -25.85 10.22
N PHE A 366 -0.26 -24.78 9.46
CA PHE A 366 0.83 -23.95 8.94
C PHE A 366 1.47 -23.16 10.09
N SER A 367 2.78 -23.21 10.16
CA SER A 367 3.58 -22.34 11.03
C SER A 367 3.57 -20.91 10.51
N ARG A 368 3.82 -19.95 11.42
CA ARG A 368 3.92 -18.52 11.08
C ARG A 368 4.94 -18.21 9.98
N LYS A 369 5.99 -19.05 9.83
CA LYS A 369 7.01 -18.88 8.78
C LYS A 369 6.51 -19.31 7.41
N GLU A 370 5.57 -20.25 7.34
CA GLU A 370 4.98 -20.75 6.08
C GLU A 370 3.87 -19.84 5.56
N ILE A 371 3.38 -18.89 6.37
CA ILE A 371 2.32 -17.96 5.98
C ILE A 371 2.96 -16.63 5.53
N PRO A 372 2.80 -16.20 4.26
CA PRO A 372 3.42 -14.99 3.74
C PRO A 372 2.68 -13.70 4.12
N ILE A 373 1.66 -13.79 4.98
CA ILE A 373 0.85 -12.67 5.46
C ILE A 373 1.33 -12.27 6.87
N GLU A 374 1.55 -10.97 7.07
CA GLU A 374 2.02 -10.37 8.33
C GLU A 374 0.85 -9.65 9.03
N PRO A 375 0.25 -10.24 10.09
CA PRO A 375 -0.86 -9.61 10.80
C PRO A 375 -0.39 -8.39 11.60
N GLY A 376 -1.07 -7.26 11.40
CA GLY A 376 -0.96 -6.04 12.20
C GLY A 376 -2.14 -5.89 13.17
N ARG A 377 -2.27 -4.70 13.77
CA ARG A 377 -3.38 -4.41 14.70
C ARG A 377 -4.73 -4.34 13.99
N ASP A 378 -4.75 -3.74 12.81
CA ASP A 378 -5.94 -3.37 12.04
C ASP A 378 -5.75 -3.57 10.52
N LYS A 379 -4.68 -4.28 10.14
CA LYS A 379 -4.34 -4.57 8.74
C LYS A 379 -3.55 -5.87 8.62
N TYR A 380 -3.55 -6.48 7.44
CA TYR A 380 -2.79 -7.67 7.10
C TYR A 380 -1.82 -7.33 5.96
N SER A 381 -0.54 -7.18 6.30
CA SER A 381 0.53 -6.90 5.32
C SER A 381 1.04 -8.21 4.71
N LEU A 382 2.01 -8.13 3.79
CA LEU A 382 2.68 -9.28 3.21
C LEU A 382 4.17 -9.25 3.52
N ARG A 383 4.82 -10.41 3.62
CA ARG A 383 6.28 -10.50 3.79
C ARG A 383 7.01 -10.00 2.55
N TYR A 384 6.55 -10.40 1.36
CA TYR A 384 7.11 -10.02 0.06
C TYR A 384 6.62 -8.65 -0.41
N GLY A 385 5.38 -8.59 -0.89
CA GLY A 385 4.78 -7.41 -1.51
C GLY A 385 4.10 -6.48 -0.51
N ILE A 386 3.20 -5.65 -1.04
CA ILE A 386 2.26 -4.83 -0.25
C ILE A 386 0.82 -5.30 -0.49
N HIS A 387 -0.05 -4.99 0.46
CA HIS A 387 -1.49 -5.20 0.34
C HIS A 387 -2.20 -3.84 0.27
N ILE A 388 -3.15 -3.72 -0.65
CA ILE A 388 -4.02 -2.56 -0.81
C ILE A 388 -5.47 -3.03 -0.66
N ASP A 389 -6.13 -2.58 0.42
CA ASP A 389 -7.56 -2.80 0.63
C ASP A 389 -8.37 -1.66 -0.02
N LEU A 390 -9.08 -1.97 -1.11
CA LEU A 390 -9.91 -1.01 -1.81
C LEU A 390 -11.13 -0.55 -1.01
N TYR A 391 -11.65 -1.38 -0.09
CA TYR A 391 -12.73 -0.94 0.78
C TYR A 391 -12.28 0.26 1.63
N LYS A 392 -11.06 0.19 2.19
CA LYS A 392 -10.48 1.31 2.96
C LYS A 392 -10.23 2.52 2.07
N LEU A 393 -9.74 2.33 0.85
CA LEU A 393 -9.51 3.41 -0.11
C LEU A 393 -10.82 4.14 -0.47
N PHE A 394 -11.84 3.41 -0.92
CA PHE A 394 -13.12 3.99 -1.33
C PHE A 394 -13.96 4.52 -0.16
N SER A 395 -13.65 4.11 1.07
CA SER A 395 -14.21 4.68 2.30
C SER A 395 -13.67 6.07 2.65
N ILE A 396 -12.59 6.53 2.01
CA ILE A 396 -12.06 7.88 2.24
C ILE A 396 -13.03 8.90 1.66
N THR A 397 -13.72 9.65 2.52
CA THR A 397 -14.71 10.66 2.11
C THR A 397 -14.13 11.71 1.15
N ALA A 398 -12.86 12.10 1.33
CA ALA A 398 -12.20 13.04 0.43
C ALA A 398 -12.06 12.47 -1.00
N LEU A 399 -11.73 11.19 -1.16
CA LEU A 399 -11.65 10.54 -2.46
C LEU A 399 -13.06 10.39 -3.07
N GLN A 400 -14.02 9.91 -2.28
CA GLN A 400 -15.42 9.79 -2.71
C GLN A 400 -15.95 11.11 -3.30
N VAL A 401 -15.73 12.24 -2.61
CA VAL A 401 -16.24 13.55 -3.02
C VAL A 401 -15.40 14.17 -4.13
N TYR A 402 -14.09 14.32 -3.93
CA TYR A 402 -13.26 15.15 -4.81
C TYR A 402 -12.67 14.40 -6.00
N ALA A 403 -12.31 13.12 -5.83
CA ALA A 403 -11.77 12.32 -6.92
C ALA A 403 -12.89 11.69 -7.77
N PHE A 404 -13.94 11.19 -7.10
CA PHE A 404 -15.01 10.43 -7.77
C PHE A 404 -16.32 11.18 -7.91
N GLY A 405 -16.42 12.43 -7.47
CA GLY A 405 -17.61 13.27 -7.67
C GLY A 405 -18.86 12.74 -6.97
N LYS A 406 -18.71 12.00 -5.87
CA LYS A 406 -19.78 11.33 -5.12
C LYS A 406 -20.65 10.40 -5.98
N LYS A 407 -20.03 9.67 -6.92
CA LYS A 407 -20.71 8.72 -7.81
C LYS A 407 -21.33 7.50 -7.11
N TYR A 408 -20.82 7.15 -5.93
CA TYR A 408 -21.35 6.09 -5.07
C TYR A 408 -21.72 6.67 -3.70
N GLU A 409 -22.78 6.15 -3.09
CA GLU A 409 -23.26 6.52 -1.75
C GLU A 409 -22.75 5.56 -0.68
N SER A 410 -22.81 4.24 -0.95
CA SER A 410 -22.32 3.21 -0.04
C SER A 410 -21.07 2.51 -0.57
N VAL A 411 -20.21 2.07 0.35
CA VAL A 411 -18.92 1.44 0.03
C VAL A 411 -19.07 -0.07 0.06
N ASN A 412 -19.69 -0.60 -0.98
CA ASN A 412 -19.72 -2.04 -1.24
C ASN A 412 -19.28 -2.29 -2.69
N LEU A 413 -18.75 -3.50 -2.95
CA LEU A 413 -18.14 -3.82 -4.23
C LEU A 413 -19.12 -3.69 -5.42
N ASP A 414 -20.39 -4.07 -5.24
CA ASP A 414 -21.40 -3.96 -6.30
C ASP A 414 -21.69 -2.50 -6.68
N GLU A 415 -21.92 -1.65 -5.68
CA GLU A 415 -22.25 -0.25 -5.91
C GLU A 415 -21.07 0.52 -6.50
N VAL A 416 -19.86 0.33 -5.94
CA VAL A 416 -18.65 0.98 -6.42
C VAL A 416 -18.31 0.49 -7.84
N GLY A 417 -18.40 -0.82 -8.09
CA GLY A 417 -18.22 -1.42 -9.42
C GLY A 417 -19.24 -0.89 -10.44
N ALA A 418 -20.51 -0.79 -10.06
CA ALA A 418 -21.56 -0.28 -10.94
C ALA A 418 -21.35 1.21 -11.25
N ALA A 419 -21.04 2.02 -10.24
CA ALA A 419 -20.91 3.46 -10.38
C ALA A 419 -19.66 3.90 -11.14
N LEU A 420 -18.54 3.19 -10.97
CA LEU A 420 -17.26 3.58 -11.57
C LEU A 420 -16.93 2.81 -12.84
N LEU A 421 -17.34 1.55 -12.97
CA LEU A 421 -17.00 0.67 -14.09
C LEU A 421 -18.21 0.25 -14.93
N GLY A 422 -19.43 0.47 -14.45
CA GLY A 422 -20.63 -0.13 -15.05
C GLY A 422 -20.70 -1.65 -14.87
N MET A 423 -19.95 -2.20 -13.91
CA MET A 423 -19.88 -3.64 -13.65
C MET A 423 -20.53 -3.97 -12.31
N ARG A 424 -21.61 -4.77 -12.35
CA ARG A 424 -22.23 -5.34 -11.15
C ARG A 424 -21.67 -6.70 -10.80
N LYS A 425 -21.78 -7.07 -9.52
CA LYS A 425 -21.60 -8.44 -9.03
C LYS A 425 -22.60 -9.38 -9.68
N GLU A 426 -22.28 -10.67 -9.72
CA GLU A 426 -23.25 -11.68 -10.14
C GLU A 426 -24.29 -11.90 -9.04
N GLU A 427 -25.57 -11.95 -9.42
CA GLU A 427 -26.66 -12.31 -8.52
C GLU A 427 -26.71 -13.84 -8.38
N ILE A 428 -26.59 -14.33 -7.15
CA ILE A 428 -26.73 -15.76 -6.85
C ILE A 428 -28.13 -16.07 -6.32
N PRO A 429 -28.86 -17.05 -6.90
CA PRO A 429 -30.24 -17.35 -6.50
C PRO A 429 -30.33 -18.22 -5.25
N LYS A 430 -29.20 -18.77 -4.78
CA LYS A 430 -29.10 -19.74 -3.69
C LYS A 430 -27.84 -19.47 -2.85
N PRO A 431 -27.76 -20.01 -1.63
CA PRO A 431 -26.59 -19.85 -0.77
C PRO A 431 -25.29 -20.32 -1.44
N ILE A 432 -24.18 -19.66 -1.12
CA ILE A 432 -22.84 -19.95 -1.65
C ILE A 432 -22.47 -21.44 -1.51
N SER A 433 -22.87 -22.07 -0.40
CA SER A 433 -22.60 -23.49 -0.13
C SER A 433 -23.28 -24.46 -1.11
N GLU A 434 -24.36 -24.04 -1.77
CA GLU A 434 -25.21 -24.84 -2.69
C GLU A 434 -24.96 -24.53 -4.17
N LEU A 435 -24.07 -23.57 -4.48
CA LEU A 435 -23.68 -23.27 -5.85
C LEU A 435 -22.94 -24.46 -6.47
N SER A 436 -23.22 -24.71 -7.76
CA SER A 436 -22.38 -25.59 -8.58
C SER A 436 -20.97 -25.00 -8.70
N TYR A 437 -20.00 -25.82 -9.10
CA TYR A 437 -18.63 -25.33 -9.29
C TYR A 437 -18.55 -24.19 -10.32
N ALA A 438 -19.30 -24.28 -11.41
CA ALA A 438 -19.36 -23.24 -12.42
C ALA A 438 -19.97 -21.93 -11.90
N GLU A 439 -21.07 -21.98 -11.15
CA GLU A 439 -21.70 -20.78 -10.55
C GLU A 439 -20.77 -20.13 -9.51
N LEU A 440 -20.16 -20.93 -8.63
CA LEU A 440 -19.22 -20.44 -7.62
C LEU A 440 -17.99 -19.78 -8.26
N ALA A 441 -17.46 -20.42 -9.31
CA ALA A 441 -16.31 -19.89 -10.04
C ALA A 441 -16.63 -18.56 -10.74
N SER A 442 -17.80 -18.45 -11.39
CA SER A 442 -18.22 -17.22 -12.06
C SER A 442 -18.41 -16.06 -11.07
N TYR A 443 -19.07 -16.34 -9.95
CA TYR A 443 -19.34 -15.37 -8.90
C TYR A 443 -18.04 -14.82 -8.27
N CYS A 444 -17.17 -15.71 -7.77
CA CYS A 444 -15.90 -15.31 -7.15
C CYS A 444 -14.97 -14.62 -8.16
N TYR A 445 -14.91 -15.11 -9.40
CA TYR A 445 -14.11 -14.48 -10.46
C TYR A 445 -14.60 -13.06 -10.76
N ARG A 446 -15.92 -12.86 -10.81
CA ARG A 446 -16.52 -11.56 -11.06
C ARG A 446 -16.08 -10.54 -10.00
N ASP A 447 -16.07 -10.93 -8.73
CA ASP A 447 -15.69 -10.06 -7.62
C ASP A 447 -14.22 -9.67 -7.67
N ALA A 448 -13.32 -10.64 -7.89
CA ALA A 448 -11.90 -10.36 -8.09
C ALA A 448 -11.65 -9.51 -9.35
N LEU A 449 -12.41 -9.73 -10.44
CA LEU A 449 -12.28 -8.94 -11.66
C LEU A 449 -12.71 -7.49 -11.47
N ILE A 450 -13.85 -7.24 -10.79
CA ILE A 450 -14.28 -5.87 -10.43
C ILE A 450 -13.19 -5.22 -9.57
N THR A 451 -12.68 -5.94 -8.58
CA THR A 451 -11.61 -5.48 -7.68
C THR A 451 -10.37 -5.06 -8.47
N LEU A 452 -9.88 -5.87 -9.41
CA LEU A 452 -8.74 -5.47 -10.25
C LEU A 452 -9.07 -4.25 -11.13
N ARG A 453 -10.26 -4.21 -11.73
CA ARG A 453 -10.65 -3.15 -12.66
C ARG A 453 -10.85 -1.79 -11.99
N LEU A 454 -11.02 -1.75 -10.66
CA LEU A 454 -11.08 -0.53 -9.86
C LEU A 454 -9.70 0.11 -9.63
N THR A 455 -8.61 -0.52 -10.07
CA THR A 455 -7.23 -0.08 -9.84
C THR A 455 -6.55 0.57 -11.03
#